data_AF-A0A9W7GUJ4-F1
#
_entry.id   AF-A0A9W7GUJ4-F1
#
_cell.length_a   1.000
_cell.length_b   1.000
_cell.length_c   1.000
_cell.angle_alpha   90.00
_cell.angle_beta   90.00
_cell.angle_gamma   90.00
#
_symmetry.space_group_name_H-M   'P 1'
#
loop_
_entity.id
_entity.type
_entity.pdbx_description
1 polymer ?
#
loop_
_entity_poly.entity_id
_entity_poly.type
_entity_poly.pdbx_seq_one_letter_code
_entity_poly.pdbx_strand_id
1 'polypeptide(L)'
;MASEQDMSSWTDLLHSSSKLLEQAAPSAQFPPLQRNLDQLEALSKKLKAKTLRTEAPSQSIAATRLLAREGINAEQLTRDLQSFELKTTFEDVFPVEATSVEEYLQQVHEMAMVSSIQEAQKDNLRSFNDYMMKVLEEDWQKEKRDFLQSLSRISTLPKINMIDKSISGSHSGQIVSMASGSLVSSGPSGMELVPLASKPVVEKKMSVYAEVVRNLNNARQKGLPFKPATAFKAAYDSLGSEAYGGKSVNMRKMWHLIQTLMGEDSTIQRSVSRKMSLVIGARRHLEWGHEKYIMDTLQSHPAQAALGGAVGNLHRVRAFLRVCLLLFGLKLIVQQFTVHTTMINMAMMQGKIRQKTCSV
;
A
#
# COMPACT_ATOMS: atom_id res chain seq x y z
N MET A 1 -22.45 44.46 29.37
CA MET A 1 -21.36 45.11 30.13
C MET A 1 -20.00 44.40 29.95
N ALA A 2 -19.92 43.18 29.38
CA ALA A 2 -18.66 42.48 29.14
C ALA A 2 -17.84 42.97 27.92
N SER A 3 -18.47 43.67 26.96
CA SER A 3 -17.81 44.11 25.71
C SER A 3 -16.86 45.30 25.88
N GLU A 4 -17.03 46.13 26.90
CA GLU A 4 -16.21 47.33 27.10
C GLU A 4 -14.87 47.01 27.77
N GLN A 5 -14.82 46.02 28.67
CA GLN A 5 -13.58 45.56 29.30
C GLN A 5 -12.65 44.88 28.31
N ASP A 6 -13.17 44.02 27.44
CA ASP A 6 -12.37 43.37 26.39
C ASP A 6 -11.80 44.42 25.42
N MET A 7 -12.57 45.44 25.05
CA MET A 7 -12.10 46.53 24.18
C MET A 7 -10.96 47.33 24.81
N SER A 8 -11.01 47.61 26.12
CA SER A 8 -9.91 48.28 26.83
C SER A 8 -8.63 47.43 26.88
N SER A 9 -8.76 46.11 27.01
CA SER A 9 -7.62 45.18 27.01
C SER A 9 -6.88 45.16 25.67
N TRP A 10 -7.61 45.17 24.55
CA TRP A 10 -7.00 45.25 23.21
C TRP A 10 -6.30 46.59 22.95
N THR A 11 -6.85 47.70 23.45
CA THR A 11 -6.21 49.01 23.33
C THR A 11 -4.96 49.13 24.18
N ASP A 12 -4.94 48.50 25.36
CA ASP A 12 -3.77 48.44 26.24
C ASP A 12 -2.66 47.57 25.64
N LEU A 13 -3.04 46.45 25.01
CA LEU A 13 -2.12 45.58 24.28
C LEU A 13 -1.50 46.30 23.07
N LEU A 14 -2.30 47.06 22.32
CA LEU A 14 -1.79 47.88 21.21
C LEU A 14 -0.82 48.97 21.72
N HIS A 15 -1.15 49.64 22.82
CA HIS A 15 -0.27 50.64 23.44
C HIS A 15 1.03 50.04 23.95
N SER A 16 0.98 48.88 24.59
CA SER A 16 2.18 48.17 25.07
C SER A 16 3.07 47.69 23.92
N SER A 17 2.47 47.18 22.83
CA SER A 17 3.19 46.81 21.61
C SER A 17 3.86 48.01 20.95
N SER A 18 3.16 49.14 20.83
CA SER A 18 3.72 50.38 20.29
C SER A 18 4.89 50.90 21.13
N LYS A 19 4.75 50.86 22.46
CA LYS A 19 5.80 51.28 23.40
C LYS A 19 7.04 50.39 23.32
N LEU A 20 6.87 49.08 23.17
CA LEU A 20 7.98 48.15 22.96
C LEU A 20 8.72 48.41 21.65
N LEU A 21 7.99 48.73 20.58
CA LEU A 21 8.60 49.06 19.29
C LEU A 21 9.47 50.33 19.37
N GLU A 22 9.01 51.31 20.14
CA GLU A 22 9.73 52.56 20.37
C GLU A 22 10.96 52.38 21.29
N GLN A 23 10.88 51.48 22.27
CA GLN A 23 11.99 51.16 23.17
C GLN A 23 13.06 50.27 22.53
N ALA A 24 12.70 49.42 21.57
CA ALA A 24 13.62 48.48 20.93
C ALA A 24 14.56 49.12 19.88
N ALA A 25 14.34 50.38 19.48
CA ALA A 25 15.17 51.05 18.48
C ALA A 25 15.46 52.53 18.83
N PRO A 26 16.51 52.83 19.63
CA PRO A 26 16.92 54.19 19.97
C PRO A 26 17.45 55.04 18.78
N SER A 27 17.45 54.49 17.56
CA SER A 27 17.92 55.15 16.34
C SER A 27 17.05 54.78 15.13
N ALA A 28 15.77 55.17 15.17
CA ALA A 28 14.86 54.96 14.04
C ALA A 28 15.10 56.02 12.94
N GLN A 29 15.93 55.68 11.95
CA GLN A 29 16.10 56.49 10.74
C GLN A 29 14.94 56.32 9.73
N PHE A 30 13.93 55.51 10.04
CA PHE A 30 12.76 55.29 9.20
C PHE A 30 11.48 55.13 10.04
N PRO A 31 10.33 55.63 9.56
CA PRO A 31 9.06 55.52 10.27
C PRO A 31 8.60 54.06 10.40
N PRO A 32 7.91 53.71 11.51
CA PRO A 32 7.44 52.35 11.77
C PRO A 32 6.39 51.94 10.74
N LEU A 33 6.63 50.83 10.03
CA LEU A 33 5.66 50.25 9.09
C LEU A 33 4.71 49.30 9.83
N GLN A 34 3.44 49.67 9.95
CA GLN A 34 2.36 48.74 10.25
C GLN A 34 2.14 47.84 9.04
N ARG A 35 2.21 46.52 9.23
CA ARG A 35 1.98 45.53 8.17
C ARG A 35 0.66 44.81 8.43
N ASN A 36 -0.15 44.66 7.40
CA ASN A 36 -1.38 43.86 7.48
C ASN A 36 -1.03 42.37 7.58
N LEU A 37 -1.97 41.57 8.11
CA LEU A 37 -1.79 40.13 8.31
C LEU A 37 -1.39 39.42 7.00
N ASP A 38 -2.02 39.77 5.88
CA ASP A 38 -1.69 39.22 4.56
C ASP A 38 -0.28 39.57 4.10
N GLN A 39 0.19 40.78 4.43
CA GLN A 39 1.55 41.21 4.12
C GLN A 39 2.57 40.49 5.00
N LEU A 40 2.23 40.25 6.27
CA LEU A 40 3.06 39.47 7.19
C LEU A 40 3.15 38.01 6.73
N GLU A 41 2.04 37.42 6.30
CA GLU A 41 1.99 36.05 5.78
C GLU A 41 2.80 35.92 4.47
N ALA A 42 2.67 36.87 3.55
CA ALA A 42 3.47 36.88 2.33
C ALA A 42 4.98 36.99 2.61
N LEU A 43 5.36 37.82 3.59
CA LEU A 43 6.76 37.94 4.02
C LEU A 43 7.24 36.71 4.77
N SER A 44 6.41 36.08 5.60
CA SER A 44 6.76 34.83 6.30
C SER A 44 6.95 33.69 5.30
N LYS A 45 6.07 33.57 4.30
CA LYS A 45 6.20 32.62 3.18
C LYS A 45 7.47 32.89 2.38
N LYS A 46 7.79 34.17 2.12
CA LYS A 46 9.00 34.58 1.40
C LYS A 46 10.29 34.32 2.20
N LEU A 47 10.27 34.54 3.51
CA LEU A 47 11.37 34.22 4.42
C LEU A 47 11.56 32.71 4.54
N LYS A 48 10.47 31.95 4.71
CA LYS A 48 10.48 30.49 4.72
C LYS A 48 11.06 29.94 3.42
N ALA A 49 10.66 30.48 2.27
CA ALA A 49 11.20 30.12 0.97
C ALA A 49 12.68 30.49 0.80
N LYS A 50 13.15 31.59 1.41
CA LYS A 50 14.56 31.98 1.43
C LYS A 50 15.40 31.09 2.36
N THR A 51 14.87 30.70 3.51
CA THR A 51 15.52 29.74 4.43
C THR A 51 15.69 28.38 3.76
N LEU A 52 14.68 27.90 3.04
CA LEU A 52 14.74 26.63 2.27
C LEU A 52 15.70 26.66 1.07
N ARG A 53 16.23 27.83 0.68
CA ARG A 53 17.05 27.98 -0.54
C ARG A 53 18.39 28.67 -0.35
N THR A 54 18.84 28.94 0.87
CA THR A 54 20.17 29.54 1.08
C THR A 54 21.23 28.44 1.21
N GLU A 55 21.48 27.73 0.12
CA GLU A 55 22.80 27.17 -0.15
C GLU A 55 23.19 27.60 -1.57
N ALA A 56 24.00 28.65 -1.66
CA ALA A 56 24.65 28.99 -2.91
C ALA A 56 25.60 27.83 -3.29
N PRO A 57 25.48 27.25 -4.49
CA PRO A 57 26.20 26.02 -4.86
C PRO A 57 27.74 26.18 -4.83
N SER A 58 28.26 27.41 -4.91
CA SER A 58 29.71 27.66 -4.84
C SER A 58 30.27 27.57 -3.42
N GLN A 59 29.50 27.95 -2.41
CA GLN A 59 29.91 27.89 -1.00
C GLN A 59 29.77 26.49 -0.42
N SER A 60 28.74 25.75 -0.84
CA SER A 60 28.58 24.34 -0.44
C SER A 60 29.73 23.49 -0.96
N ILE A 61 30.19 23.66 -2.21
CA ILE A 61 31.33 22.92 -2.77
C ILE A 61 32.64 23.17 -1.99
N ALA A 62 32.89 24.40 -1.55
CA ALA A 62 34.08 24.72 -0.75
C ALA A 62 34.00 24.10 0.65
N ALA A 63 32.85 24.17 1.30
CA ALA A 63 32.60 23.56 2.60
C ALA A 63 32.67 22.02 2.53
N THR A 64 32.03 21.39 1.53
CA THR A 64 32.10 19.95 1.24
C THR A 64 33.56 19.51 1.06
N ARG A 65 34.39 20.31 0.39
CA ARG A 65 35.81 19.98 0.18
C ARG A 65 36.65 20.09 1.46
N LEU A 66 36.34 21.03 2.35
CA LEU A 66 36.98 21.13 3.67
C LEU A 66 36.57 19.98 4.60
N LEU A 67 35.29 19.60 4.60
CA LEU A 67 34.80 18.47 5.39
C LEU A 67 35.43 17.15 4.92
N ALA A 68 35.57 16.96 3.60
CA ALA A 68 36.26 15.80 3.05
C ALA A 68 37.75 15.75 3.45
N ARG A 69 38.41 16.92 3.59
CA ARG A 69 39.81 16.99 4.05
C ARG A 69 39.96 16.55 5.50
N GLU A 70 38.98 16.83 6.35
CA GLU A 70 38.93 16.38 7.75
C GLU A 70 38.34 14.96 7.90
N GLY A 71 38.13 14.24 6.78
CA GLY A 71 37.64 12.85 6.79
C GLY A 71 36.14 12.69 7.02
N ILE A 72 35.37 13.78 6.98
CA ILE A 72 33.91 13.78 7.19
C ILE A 72 33.22 13.72 5.82
N ASN A 73 32.45 12.66 5.60
CA ASN A 73 31.68 12.49 4.36
C ASN A 73 30.44 13.39 4.39
N ALA A 74 30.56 14.56 3.75
CA ALA A 74 29.50 15.56 3.69
C ALA A 74 28.20 15.01 3.09
N GLU A 75 28.24 14.13 2.10
CA GLU A 75 27.02 13.57 1.50
C GLU A 75 26.30 12.60 2.45
N GLN A 76 27.05 11.88 3.28
CA GLN A 76 26.47 11.02 4.31
C GLN A 76 25.91 11.86 5.46
N LEU A 77 26.63 12.91 5.86
CA LEU A 77 26.16 13.86 6.86
C LEU A 77 24.92 14.64 6.39
N THR A 78 24.82 15.02 5.12
CA THR A 78 23.62 15.66 4.55
C THR A 78 22.45 14.68 4.48
N ARG A 79 22.67 13.40 4.15
CA ARG A 79 21.62 12.38 4.21
C ARG A 79 21.16 12.11 5.64
N ASP A 80 22.09 12.05 6.59
CA ASP A 80 21.77 11.91 8.01
C ASP A 80 21.05 13.17 8.51
N LEU A 81 21.50 14.38 8.15
CA LEU A 81 20.84 15.64 8.44
C LEU A 81 19.47 15.77 7.77
N GLN A 82 19.25 15.23 6.57
CA GLN A 82 17.93 15.18 5.94
C GLN A 82 17.01 14.15 6.62
N SER A 83 17.59 13.12 7.25
CA SER A 83 16.83 12.21 8.10
C SER A 83 16.54 12.81 9.49
N PHE A 84 17.39 13.72 9.95
CA PHE A 84 17.25 14.52 11.18
C PHE A 84 16.54 15.86 10.98
N GLU A 85 16.35 16.31 9.73
CA GLU A 85 15.40 17.35 9.37
C GLU A 85 14.08 16.78 9.82
N LEU A 86 13.73 17.21 11.03
CA LEU A 86 12.47 16.97 11.66
C LEU A 86 11.45 17.05 10.53
N LYS A 87 10.87 15.88 10.14
CA LYS A 87 9.42 15.82 9.88
C LYS A 87 8.89 16.87 10.81
N THR A 88 8.30 17.94 10.30
CA THR A 88 7.72 18.98 11.14
C THR A 88 6.81 18.23 12.08
N THR A 89 7.36 17.86 13.24
CA THR A 89 6.67 17.11 14.26
C THR A 89 5.72 18.19 14.64
N PHE A 90 4.46 17.95 14.28
CA PHE A 90 3.32 18.68 14.78
C PHE A 90 3.76 19.27 16.10
N GLU A 91 3.86 20.60 16.14
CA GLU A 91 4.01 21.33 17.39
C GLU A 91 3.07 20.61 18.34
N ASP A 92 3.67 19.96 19.36
CA ASP A 92 2.90 19.10 20.25
C ASP A 92 1.78 20.00 20.72
N VAL A 93 0.52 19.63 20.42
CA VAL A 93 -0.64 20.56 20.45
C VAL A 93 -0.80 21.17 21.86
N PHE A 94 -0.04 20.69 22.83
CA PHE A 94 0.00 21.15 24.18
C PHE A 94 1.47 21.26 24.67
N PRO A 95 2.00 22.48 24.89
CA PRO A 95 3.25 22.64 25.60
C PRO A 95 3.15 22.03 27.01
N VAL A 96 4.12 21.19 27.39
CA VAL A 96 4.17 20.47 28.68
C VAL A 96 4.73 21.39 29.78
N GLU A 97 4.09 22.53 30.00
CA GLU A 97 4.45 23.45 31.08
C GLU A 97 3.20 23.86 31.84
N ALA A 98 2.45 22.87 32.35
CA ALA A 98 1.45 23.13 33.38
C ALA A 98 2.20 23.53 34.67
N THR A 99 2.16 24.81 35.01
CA THR A 99 2.82 25.35 36.21
C THR A 99 2.00 25.14 37.49
N SER A 100 0.74 24.68 37.35
CA SER A 100 -0.16 24.35 38.46
C SER A 100 -0.96 23.06 38.23
N VAL A 101 -1.47 22.45 39.32
CA VAL A 101 -2.26 21.20 39.27
C VAL A 101 -3.59 21.38 38.53
N GLU A 102 -4.21 22.56 38.64
CA GLU A 102 -5.48 22.86 37.98
C GLU A 102 -5.31 22.94 36.45
N GLU A 103 -4.28 23.66 35.99
CA GLU A 103 -3.92 23.74 34.57
C GLU A 103 -3.64 22.35 33.97
N TYR A 104 -2.96 21.49 34.74
CA TYR A 104 -2.71 20.11 34.33
C TYR A 104 -4.01 19.31 34.17
N LEU A 105 -4.95 19.41 35.11
CA LEU A 105 -6.24 18.70 35.01
C LEU A 105 -7.08 19.19 33.85
N GLN A 106 -7.09 20.51 33.60
CA GLN A 106 -7.77 21.10 32.45
C GLN A 106 -7.14 20.62 31.13
N GLN A 107 -5.82 20.59 31.04
CA GLN A 107 -5.10 20.08 29.86
C GLN A 107 -5.39 18.60 29.61
N VAL A 108 -5.39 17.76 30.64
CA VAL A 108 -5.73 16.34 30.52
C VAL A 108 -7.18 16.17 30.05
N HIS A 109 -8.11 17.00 30.53
CA HIS A 109 -9.50 17.00 30.08
C HIS A 109 -9.62 17.35 28.59
N GLU A 110 -9.00 18.44 28.16
CA GLU A 110 -9.00 18.86 26.74
C GLU A 110 -8.35 17.81 25.85
N MET A 111 -7.22 17.25 26.27
CA MET A 111 -6.54 16.15 25.58
C MET A 111 -7.45 14.94 25.43
N ALA A 112 -8.15 14.54 26.50
CA ALA A 112 -9.06 13.41 26.46
C ALA A 112 -10.23 13.66 25.50
N MET A 113 -10.79 14.86 25.49
CA MET A 113 -11.84 15.24 24.54
C MET A 113 -11.34 15.18 23.10
N VAL A 114 -10.22 15.85 22.79
CA VAL A 114 -9.65 15.87 21.44
C VAL A 114 -9.26 14.46 20.98
N SER A 115 -8.64 13.66 21.84
CA SER A 115 -8.28 12.27 21.55
C SER A 115 -9.52 11.43 21.25
N SER A 116 -10.59 11.56 22.04
CA SER A 116 -11.85 10.84 21.80
C SER A 116 -12.50 11.24 20.47
N ILE A 117 -12.44 12.51 20.08
CA ILE A 117 -12.95 13.00 18.80
C ILE A 117 -12.11 12.44 17.65
N GLN A 118 -10.78 12.47 17.76
CA GLN A 118 -9.88 11.94 16.74
C GLN A 118 -10.05 10.43 16.57
N GLU A 119 -10.22 9.69 17.67
CA GLU A 119 -10.50 8.26 17.65
C GLU A 119 -11.86 7.96 17.00
N ALA A 120 -12.91 8.69 17.38
CA ALA A 120 -14.22 8.57 16.76
C ALA A 120 -14.19 8.88 15.25
N GLN A 121 -13.48 9.93 14.83
CA GLN A 121 -13.31 10.24 13.41
C GLN A 121 -12.56 9.14 12.66
N LYS A 122 -11.50 8.61 13.26
CA LYS A 122 -10.72 7.51 12.69
C LYS A 122 -11.56 6.24 12.54
N ASP A 123 -12.39 5.93 13.54
CA ASP A 123 -13.28 4.77 13.52
C ASP A 123 -14.45 4.94 12.54
N ASN A 124 -14.97 6.16 12.40
CA ASN A 124 -15.95 6.49 11.37
C ASN A 124 -15.36 6.31 9.96
N LEU A 125 -14.12 6.76 9.72
CA LEU A 125 -13.46 6.57 8.42
C LEU A 125 -13.20 5.09 8.12
N ARG A 126 -12.80 4.31 9.12
CA ARG A 126 -12.61 2.85 8.99
C ARG A 126 -13.93 2.16 8.67
N SER A 127 -14.97 2.39 9.47
CA SER A 127 -16.29 1.77 9.30
C SER A 127 -16.94 2.17 7.98
N PHE A 128 -16.81 3.43 7.54
CA PHE A 128 -17.26 3.86 6.22
C PHE A 128 -16.53 3.13 5.09
N ASN A 129 -15.20 3.02 5.18
CA ASN A 129 -14.41 2.32 4.17
C ASN A 129 -14.75 0.81 4.14
N ASP A 130 -14.93 0.17 5.29
CA ASP A 130 -15.33 -1.23 5.37
C ASP A 130 -16.74 -1.46 4.78
N TYR A 131 -17.68 -0.57 5.10
CA TYR A 131 -19.02 -0.58 4.53
C TYR A 131 -18.98 -0.38 3.00
N MET A 132 -18.22 0.60 2.51
CA MET A 132 -18.04 0.85 1.08
C MET A 132 -17.48 -0.38 0.36
N MET A 133 -16.46 -1.04 0.93
CA MET A 133 -15.88 -2.25 0.37
C MET A 133 -16.89 -3.40 0.33
N LYS A 134 -17.73 -3.54 1.36
CA LYS A 134 -18.80 -4.54 1.40
C LYS A 134 -19.84 -4.30 0.31
N VAL A 135 -20.30 -3.06 0.16
CA VAL A 135 -21.26 -2.68 -0.90
C VAL A 135 -20.68 -2.94 -2.29
N LEU A 136 -19.42 -2.53 -2.54
CA LEU A 136 -18.74 -2.79 -3.81
C LEU A 136 -18.61 -4.29 -4.11
N GLU A 137 -18.34 -5.12 -3.09
CA GLU A 137 -18.30 -6.57 -3.25
C GLU A 137 -19.68 -7.15 -3.56
N GLU A 138 -20.73 -6.69 -2.87
CA GLU A 138 -22.11 -7.12 -3.12
C GLU A 138 -22.56 -6.75 -4.54
N ASP A 139 -22.30 -5.52 -4.98
CA ASP A 139 -22.58 -5.05 -6.34
C ASP A 139 -21.81 -5.86 -7.39
N TRP A 140 -20.51 -6.09 -7.18
CA TRP A 140 -19.71 -6.94 -8.07
C TRP A 140 -20.27 -8.36 -8.18
N GLN A 141 -20.65 -8.97 -7.05
CA GLN A 141 -21.22 -10.31 -7.07
C GLN A 141 -22.57 -10.34 -7.79
N LYS A 142 -23.38 -9.29 -7.66
CA LYS A 142 -24.63 -9.14 -8.40
C LYS A 142 -24.37 -9.04 -9.91
N GLU A 143 -23.54 -8.10 -10.34
CA GLU A 143 -23.17 -7.93 -11.76
C GLU A 143 -22.56 -9.20 -12.36
N LYS A 144 -21.69 -9.89 -11.61
CA LYS A 144 -21.12 -11.17 -12.03
C LYS A 144 -22.20 -12.24 -12.22
N ARG A 145 -23.17 -12.34 -11.30
CA ARG A 145 -24.29 -13.29 -11.42
C ARG A 145 -25.13 -12.95 -12.65
N ASP A 146 -25.47 -11.68 -12.83
CA ASP A 146 -26.30 -11.21 -13.95
C ASP A 146 -25.60 -11.46 -15.30
N PHE A 147 -24.29 -11.18 -15.37
CA PHE A 147 -23.46 -11.49 -16.53
C PHE A 147 -23.43 -12.99 -16.84
N LEU A 148 -23.17 -13.86 -15.86
CA LEU A 148 -23.14 -15.30 -16.08
C LEU A 148 -24.51 -15.85 -16.51
N GLN A 149 -25.61 -15.31 -15.96
CA GLN A 149 -26.96 -15.65 -16.38
C GLN A 149 -27.26 -15.18 -17.81
N SER A 150 -26.76 -14.02 -18.22
CA SER A 150 -26.89 -13.56 -19.61
C SER A 150 -26.15 -14.49 -20.58
N LEU A 151 -24.96 -14.97 -20.21
CA LEU A 151 -24.20 -15.91 -21.04
C LEU A 151 -24.88 -17.28 -21.15
N SER A 152 -25.49 -17.77 -20.07
CA SER A 152 -26.21 -19.06 -20.11
C SER A 152 -27.46 -18.97 -21.00
N ARG A 153 -28.16 -17.83 -21.04
CA ARG A 153 -29.27 -17.60 -21.97
C ARG A 153 -28.81 -17.55 -23.44
N ILE A 154 -27.64 -16.99 -23.72
CA ILE A 154 -27.07 -16.96 -25.07
C ILE A 154 -26.65 -18.38 -25.52
N SER A 155 -26.21 -19.23 -24.59
CA SER A 155 -25.87 -20.63 -24.86
C SER A 155 -27.08 -21.52 -25.19
N THR A 156 -28.30 -21.11 -24.86
CA THR A 156 -29.52 -21.89 -25.10
C THR A 156 -30.29 -21.50 -26.37
N LEU A 157 -29.75 -20.58 -27.19
CA LEU A 157 -30.31 -20.35 -28.51
C LEU A 157 -30.07 -21.59 -29.40
N PRO A 158 -31.12 -22.16 -30.03
CA PRO A 158 -30.94 -23.25 -30.97
C PRO A 158 -29.95 -22.80 -32.05
N LYS A 159 -28.99 -23.67 -32.33
CA LYS A 159 -28.04 -23.54 -33.43
C LYS A 159 -28.87 -23.56 -34.74
N ILE A 160 -29.33 -22.38 -35.18
CA ILE A 160 -29.97 -22.23 -36.49
C ILE A 160 -28.86 -22.51 -37.49
N ASN A 161 -28.90 -23.70 -38.08
CA ASN A 161 -28.13 -24.04 -39.25
C ASN A 161 -28.48 -22.99 -40.32
N MET A 162 -27.54 -22.08 -40.61
CA MET A 162 -27.61 -21.25 -41.80
C MET A 162 -27.45 -22.16 -43.02
N ILE A 163 -28.59 -22.63 -43.54
CA ILE A 163 -28.70 -23.03 -44.93
C ILE A 163 -28.99 -21.74 -45.70
N ASP A 164 -28.00 -21.40 -46.51
CA ASP A 164 -28.00 -20.32 -47.47
C ASP A 164 -29.19 -20.44 -48.43
N LYS A 165 -30.12 -19.49 -48.38
CA LYS A 165 -31.08 -19.27 -49.46
C LYS A 165 -31.45 -17.80 -49.52
N SER A 166 -30.72 -17.09 -50.38
CA SER A 166 -31.09 -15.78 -50.91
C SER A 166 -32.53 -15.80 -51.43
N ILE A 167 -33.41 -14.95 -50.88
CA ILE A 167 -34.55 -14.33 -51.58
C ILE A 167 -34.94 -13.04 -50.83
N SER A 168 -35.07 -11.99 -51.64
CA SER A 168 -35.65 -10.68 -51.40
C SER A 168 -36.85 -10.64 -50.42
N GLY A 169 -36.91 -9.59 -49.59
CA GLY A 169 -38.09 -9.31 -48.77
C GLY A 169 -37.88 -8.20 -47.75
N SER A 170 -38.22 -6.98 -48.14
CA SER A 170 -38.30 -5.78 -47.31
C SER A 170 -39.22 -5.97 -46.09
N HIS A 171 -38.70 -5.84 -44.86
CA HIS A 171 -39.50 -5.41 -43.71
C HIS A 171 -38.70 -4.56 -42.72
N SER A 172 -39.23 -3.34 -42.55
CA SER A 172 -39.06 -2.38 -41.47
C SER A 172 -39.04 -3.03 -40.08
N GLY A 173 -38.17 -2.54 -39.19
CA GLY A 173 -38.04 -3.06 -37.83
C GLY A 173 -37.02 -2.31 -36.97
N GLN A 174 -37.28 -1.01 -36.78
CA GLN A 174 -36.86 -0.14 -35.67
C GLN A 174 -36.11 -0.82 -34.51
N ILE A 175 -34.79 -0.62 -34.44
CA ILE A 175 -33.97 -1.00 -33.28
C ILE A 175 -33.95 0.20 -32.31
N VAL A 176 -34.70 0.07 -31.22
CA VAL A 176 -34.62 0.98 -30.07
C VAL A 176 -33.33 0.70 -29.31
N SER A 177 -32.48 1.73 -29.25
CA SER A 177 -31.23 1.74 -28.48
C SER A 177 -31.55 1.95 -27.00
N MET A 178 -31.52 0.88 -26.22
CA MET A 178 -31.59 0.95 -24.75
C MET A 178 -30.20 1.24 -24.19
N ALA A 179 -29.76 2.49 -24.29
CA ALA A 179 -28.65 3.01 -23.52
C ALA A 179 -29.20 3.73 -22.28
N SER A 180 -29.35 3.01 -21.17
CA SER A 180 -29.55 3.64 -19.86
C SER A 180 -28.22 4.23 -19.39
N GLY A 181 -27.85 5.38 -19.95
CA GLY A 181 -26.84 6.27 -19.38
C GLY A 181 -27.51 7.20 -18.38
N SER A 182 -27.22 7.02 -17.09
CA SER A 182 -27.63 7.97 -16.05
C SER A 182 -26.88 9.28 -16.25
N LEU A 183 -27.53 10.26 -16.86
CA LEU A 183 -27.10 11.65 -16.89
C LEU A 183 -27.46 12.29 -15.55
N VAL A 184 -26.55 12.25 -14.59
CA VAL A 184 -26.68 13.06 -13.38
C VAL A 184 -26.14 14.45 -13.68
N SER A 185 -27.08 15.39 -13.70
CA SER A 185 -26.89 16.84 -13.74
C SER A 185 -25.76 17.31 -12.82
N SER A 186 -24.73 17.91 -13.41
CA SER A 186 -23.66 18.62 -12.70
C SER A 186 -24.10 20.06 -12.42
N GLY A 187 -24.61 20.31 -11.22
CA GLY A 187 -24.74 21.65 -10.63
C GLY A 187 -23.51 21.98 -9.76
N PRO A 188 -23.00 23.22 -9.77
CA PRO A 188 -21.77 23.56 -9.06
C PRO A 188 -22.07 23.77 -7.57
N SER A 189 -21.85 22.73 -6.77
CA SER A 189 -21.75 22.89 -5.30
C SER A 189 -20.33 23.30 -4.95
N GLY A 190 -20.16 24.59 -4.70
CA GLY A 190 -18.97 25.15 -4.07
C GLY A 190 -18.88 24.72 -2.62
N MET A 191 -18.25 23.58 -2.37
CA MET A 191 -17.57 23.30 -1.11
C MET A 191 -16.15 22.88 -1.48
N GLU A 192 -15.23 23.83 -1.30
CA GLU A 192 -13.79 23.63 -1.39
C GLU A 192 -13.38 22.64 -0.29
N LEU A 193 -13.28 21.36 -0.65
CA LEU A 193 -12.77 20.31 0.23
C LEU A 193 -11.26 20.53 0.40
N VAL A 194 -10.88 20.92 1.62
CA VAL A 194 -9.51 20.85 2.12
C VAL A 194 -8.94 19.47 1.78
N PRO A 195 -7.77 19.36 1.12
CA PRO A 195 -7.21 18.05 0.78
C PRO A 195 -6.74 17.36 2.06
N LEU A 196 -7.59 16.50 2.64
CA LEU A 196 -7.19 15.66 3.74
C LEU A 196 -6.11 14.71 3.23
N ALA A 197 -4.92 14.85 3.80
CA ALA A 197 -3.68 14.20 3.42
C ALA A 197 -3.71 12.69 3.71
N SER A 198 -4.53 11.93 2.99
CA SER A 198 -4.30 10.53 2.62
C SER A 198 -5.47 10.07 1.77
N LYS A 199 -5.28 10.03 0.44
CA LYS A 199 -6.21 9.31 -0.43
C LYS A 199 -6.42 7.90 0.13
N PRO A 200 -7.66 7.45 0.40
CA PRO A 200 -7.91 6.14 0.94
C PRO A 200 -7.19 5.08 0.10
N VAL A 201 -6.68 4.04 0.75
CA VAL A 201 -5.89 2.97 0.09
C VAL A 201 -6.65 2.44 -1.14
N VAL A 202 -7.97 2.36 -1.06
CA VAL A 202 -8.87 1.96 -2.16
C VAL A 202 -8.74 2.88 -3.38
N GLU A 203 -8.69 4.19 -3.19
CA GLU A 203 -8.54 5.17 -4.27
C GLU A 203 -7.18 5.03 -4.96
N LYS A 204 -6.12 4.73 -4.20
CA LYS A 204 -4.79 4.42 -4.76
C LYS A 204 -4.79 3.11 -5.56
N LYS A 205 -5.52 2.08 -5.11
CA LYS A 205 -5.63 0.82 -5.87
C LYS A 205 -6.42 1.05 -7.17
N MET A 206 -7.52 1.79 -7.06
CA MET A 206 -8.40 2.10 -8.17
C MET A 206 -7.68 2.89 -9.25
N SER A 207 -6.87 3.90 -8.90
CA SER A 207 -6.15 4.72 -9.88
C SER A 207 -5.17 3.91 -10.72
N VAL A 208 -4.41 3.00 -10.11
CA VAL A 208 -3.42 2.16 -10.81
C VAL A 208 -4.13 1.17 -11.74
N TYR A 209 -5.20 0.52 -11.30
CA TYR A 209 -5.94 -0.39 -12.18
C TYR A 209 -6.70 0.34 -13.29
N ALA A 210 -7.25 1.52 -13.00
CA ALA A 210 -7.92 2.35 -14.00
C ALA A 210 -6.94 2.78 -15.12
N GLU A 211 -5.68 3.04 -14.79
CA GLU A 211 -4.64 3.31 -15.78
C GLU A 211 -4.37 2.12 -16.70
N VAL A 212 -4.28 0.91 -16.17
CA VAL A 212 -4.13 -0.30 -17.00
C VAL A 212 -5.32 -0.48 -17.95
N VAL A 213 -6.54 -0.29 -17.46
CA VAL A 213 -7.76 -0.38 -18.28
C VAL A 213 -7.80 0.69 -19.37
N ARG A 214 -7.39 1.92 -19.04
CA ARG A 214 -7.28 3.02 -20.00
C ARG A 214 -6.28 2.67 -21.12
N ASN A 215 -5.12 2.14 -20.75
CA ASN A 215 -4.09 1.74 -21.70
C ASN A 215 -4.55 0.56 -22.56
N LEU A 216 -5.27 -0.41 -21.99
CA LEU A 216 -5.90 -1.52 -22.71
C LEU A 216 -6.90 -1.00 -23.76
N ASN A 217 -7.78 -0.07 -23.39
CA ASN A 217 -8.77 0.49 -24.30
C ASN A 217 -8.12 1.31 -25.42
N ASN A 218 -7.10 2.10 -25.09
CA ASN A 218 -6.31 2.85 -26.08
C ASN A 218 -5.60 1.91 -27.07
N ALA A 219 -5.04 0.80 -26.60
CA ALA A 219 -4.40 -0.19 -27.48
C ALA A 219 -5.42 -0.89 -28.39
N ARG A 220 -6.59 -1.25 -27.85
CA ARG A 220 -7.72 -1.81 -28.63
C ARG A 220 -8.21 -0.84 -29.71
N GLN A 221 -8.36 0.44 -29.39
CA GLN A 221 -8.77 1.47 -30.35
C GLN A 221 -7.76 1.62 -31.49
N LYS A 222 -6.45 1.51 -31.17
CA LYS A 222 -5.36 1.62 -32.15
C LYS A 222 -5.03 0.29 -32.86
N GLY A 223 -5.70 -0.82 -32.50
CA GLY A 223 -5.39 -2.16 -33.02
C GLY A 223 -4.01 -2.69 -32.64
N LEU A 224 -3.38 -2.17 -31.58
CA LEU A 224 -2.05 -2.58 -31.14
C LEU A 224 -2.11 -3.80 -30.22
N PRO A 225 -1.11 -4.69 -30.25
CA PRO A 225 -1.03 -5.81 -29.34
C PRO A 225 -0.85 -5.29 -27.90
N PHE A 226 -1.69 -5.77 -26.99
CA PHE A 226 -1.62 -5.45 -25.56
C PHE A 226 -1.60 -6.72 -24.74
N LYS A 227 -0.78 -6.74 -23.69
CA LYS A 227 -0.59 -7.87 -22.77
C LYS A 227 -1.27 -7.57 -21.43
N PRO A 228 -2.60 -7.78 -21.32
CA PRO A 228 -3.33 -7.38 -20.13
C PRO A 228 -2.85 -8.09 -18.86
N ALA A 229 -2.58 -9.40 -18.89
CA ALA A 229 -2.20 -10.11 -17.67
C ALA A 229 -0.86 -9.59 -17.12
N THR A 230 0.08 -9.30 -18.01
CA THR A 230 1.37 -8.70 -17.65
C THR A 230 1.21 -7.29 -17.07
N ALA A 231 0.37 -6.44 -17.68
CA ALA A 231 0.13 -5.08 -17.21
C ALA A 231 -0.59 -5.05 -15.85
N PHE A 232 -1.60 -5.89 -15.65
CA PHE A 232 -2.31 -6.01 -14.37
C PHE A 232 -1.42 -6.56 -13.26
N LYS A 233 -0.52 -7.50 -13.57
CA LYS A 233 0.50 -7.98 -12.64
C LYS A 233 1.45 -6.87 -12.21
N ALA A 234 1.98 -6.10 -13.16
CA ALA A 234 2.88 -4.99 -12.87
C ALA A 234 2.21 -3.89 -12.02
N ALA A 235 0.94 -3.59 -12.31
CA ALA A 235 0.11 -2.71 -11.49
C ALA A 235 -0.04 -3.24 -10.06
N TYR A 236 -0.34 -4.54 -9.88
CA TYR A 236 -0.42 -5.12 -8.55
C TYR A 236 0.92 -5.04 -7.80
N ASP A 237 2.03 -5.27 -8.50
CA ASP A 237 3.37 -5.21 -7.92
C ASP A 237 3.75 -3.79 -7.48
N SER A 238 3.31 -2.75 -8.21
CA SER A 238 3.55 -1.34 -7.86
C SER A 238 2.76 -0.86 -6.64
N LEU A 239 1.68 -1.55 -6.26
CA LEU A 239 0.89 -1.23 -5.08
C LEU A 239 1.59 -1.58 -3.75
N GLY A 240 2.69 -2.34 -3.78
CA GLY A 240 3.41 -2.78 -2.58
C GLY A 240 2.56 -3.55 -1.56
N SER A 241 1.34 -3.95 -1.94
CA SER A 241 0.36 -4.61 -1.07
C SER A 241 0.67 -6.11 -0.99
N GLU A 242 1.80 -6.44 -0.36
CA GLU A 242 2.00 -7.77 0.24
C GLU A 242 1.02 -7.85 1.41
N ALA A 243 -0.18 -8.39 1.17
CA ALA A 243 -1.02 -8.80 2.28
C ALA A 243 -0.24 -9.88 3.03
N TYR A 244 0.26 -9.54 4.23
CA TYR A 244 0.84 -10.46 5.22
C TYR A 244 -0.24 -11.44 5.76
N GLY A 245 -1.08 -11.99 4.87
CA GLY A 245 -1.99 -13.07 5.18
C GLY A 245 -1.32 -14.36 4.76
N GLY A 246 -1.03 -15.24 5.73
CA GLY A 246 -0.41 -16.56 5.56
C GLY A 246 -1.21 -17.57 4.72
N LYS A 247 -1.96 -17.12 3.70
CA LYS A 247 -2.66 -17.98 2.74
C LYS A 247 -1.65 -18.40 1.66
N SER A 248 -1.60 -19.70 1.39
CA SER A 248 -0.70 -20.35 0.40
C SER A 248 -0.76 -19.72 -1.02
N VAL A 249 -1.85 -19.01 -1.36
CA VAL A 249 -2.07 -18.33 -2.64
C VAL A 249 -2.07 -16.81 -2.47
N ASN A 250 -1.02 -16.15 -2.96
CA ASN A 250 -0.92 -14.68 -3.07
C ASN A 250 -1.48 -14.24 -4.44
N MET A 251 -2.12 -13.07 -4.53
CA MET A 251 -2.60 -12.46 -5.78
C MET A 251 -1.52 -12.39 -6.86
N ARG A 252 -0.25 -12.18 -6.47
CA ARG A 252 0.91 -12.29 -7.37
C ARG A 252 0.99 -13.65 -8.09
N LYS A 253 0.72 -14.75 -7.37
CA LYS A 253 0.69 -16.11 -7.94
C LYS A 253 -0.49 -16.30 -8.89
N MET A 254 -1.66 -15.72 -8.58
CA MET A 254 -2.84 -15.76 -9.46
C MET A 254 -2.59 -15.02 -10.78
N TRP A 255 -1.98 -13.82 -10.73
CA TRP A 255 -1.60 -13.10 -11.93
C TRP A 255 -0.57 -13.86 -12.78
N HIS A 256 0.42 -14.49 -12.14
CA HIS A 256 1.34 -15.38 -12.85
C HIS A 256 0.63 -16.55 -13.53
N LEU A 257 -0.35 -17.19 -12.86
CA LEU A 257 -1.13 -18.26 -13.47
C LEU A 257 -1.85 -17.76 -14.72
N ILE A 258 -2.56 -16.63 -14.63
CA ILE A 258 -3.27 -16.04 -15.77
C ILE A 258 -2.29 -15.73 -16.92
N GLN A 259 -1.14 -15.14 -16.61
CA GLN A 259 -0.08 -14.84 -17.59
C GLN A 259 0.38 -16.12 -18.33
N THR A 260 0.61 -17.22 -17.59
CA THR A 260 1.00 -18.51 -18.18
C THR A 260 -0.10 -19.18 -18.98
N LEU A 261 -1.37 -19.03 -18.58
CA LEU A 261 -2.54 -19.57 -19.29
C LEU A 261 -2.79 -18.82 -20.60
N MET A 262 -2.57 -17.51 -20.60
CA MET A 262 -2.73 -16.66 -21.79
C MET A 262 -1.55 -16.78 -22.76
N GLY A 263 -0.40 -17.28 -22.29
CA GLY A 263 0.78 -17.46 -23.13
C GLY A 263 1.37 -16.15 -23.64
N GLU A 264 1.13 -15.03 -22.94
CA GLU A 264 1.62 -13.69 -23.32
C GLU A 264 3.16 -13.63 -23.41
N ASP A 265 3.86 -14.51 -22.69
CA ASP A 265 5.32 -14.61 -22.67
C ASP A 265 5.87 -15.69 -23.61
N SER A 266 5.01 -16.52 -24.21
CA SER A 266 5.47 -17.56 -25.13
C SER A 266 5.69 -17.01 -26.53
N THR A 267 6.96 -16.96 -26.94
CA THR A 267 7.41 -16.58 -28.30
C THR A 267 7.07 -17.62 -29.37
N ILE A 268 6.67 -18.83 -28.96
CA ILE A 268 6.37 -19.94 -29.86
C ILE A 268 4.86 -20.08 -29.98
N GLN A 269 4.30 -19.59 -31.08
CA GLN A 269 2.94 -19.91 -31.50
C GLN A 269 2.89 -21.39 -31.91
N ARG A 270 2.67 -22.27 -30.93
CA ARG A 270 2.34 -23.66 -31.23
C ARG A 270 0.84 -23.69 -31.51
N SER A 271 0.44 -24.15 -32.70
CA SER A 271 -0.96 -24.31 -33.12
C SER A 271 -1.60 -25.47 -32.35
N VAL A 272 -1.73 -25.33 -31.04
CA VAL A 272 -2.40 -26.28 -30.15
C VAL A 272 -3.83 -25.82 -29.90
N SER A 273 -4.73 -26.80 -29.73
CA SER A 273 -6.11 -26.53 -29.30
C SER A 273 -6.14 -25.66 -28.04
N ARG A 274 -7.12 -24.77 -27.90
CA ARG A 274 -7.31 -23.92 -26.72
C ARG A 274 -7.24 -24.71 -25.40
N LYS A 275 -7.83 -25.92 -25.37
CA LYS A 275 -7.78 -26.81 -24.20
C LYS A 275 -6.35 -27.22 -23.86
N MET A 276 -5.55 -27.55 -24.88
CA MET A 276 -4.16 -27.95 -24.71
C MET A 276 -3.28 -26.75 -24.30
N SER A 277 -3.53 -25.56 -24.83
CA SER A 277 -2.83 -24.34 -24.41
C SER A 277 -3.06 -24.04 -22.93
N LEU A 278 -4.29 -24.21 -22.42
CA LEU A 278 -4.58 -24.09 -20.99
C LEU A 278 -3.84 -25.14 -20.15
N VAL A 279 -3.82 -26.40 -20.58
CA VAL A 279 -3.09 -27.47 -19.87
C VAL A 279 -1.59 -27.18 -19.83
N ILE A 280 -1.01 -26.73 -20.95
CA ILE A 280 0.40 -26.34 -21.02
C ILE A 280 0.69 -25.17 -20.08
N GLY A 281 -0.17 -24.13 -20.06
CA GLY A 281 -0.03 -22.98 -19.19
C GLY A 281 -0.11 -23.35 -17.71
N ALA A 282 -1.11 -24.15 -17.32
CA ALA A 282 -1.25 -24.65 -15.95
C ALA A 282 -0.05 -25.49 -15.52
N ARG A 283 0.42 -26.39 -16.38
CA ARG A 283 1.62 -27.20 -16.12
C ARG A 283 2.85 -26.32 -15.89
N ARG A 284 3.10 -25.33 -16.76
CA ARG A 284 4.23 -24.38 -16.59
C ARG A 284 4.15 -23.60 -15.28
N HIS A 285 2.96 -23.17 -14.86
CA HIS A 285 2.79 -22.48 -13.58
C HIS A 285 3.16 -23.37 -12.39
N LEU A 286 2.72 -24.63 -12.41
CA LEU A 286 3.05 -25.60 -11.36
C LEU A 286 4.53 -25.95 -11.35
N GLU A 287 5.14 -26.13 -12.53
CA GLU A 287 6.58 -26.36 -12.69
C GLU A 287 7.40 -25.19 -12.13
N TRP A 288 7.02 -23.95 -12.48
CA TRP A 288 7.65 -22.74 -11.93
C TRP A 288 7.51 -22.65 -10.41
N GLY A 289 6.32 -22.94 -9.87
CA GLY A 289 6.09 -22.95 -8.43
C GLY A 289 6.94 -24.00 -7.71
N HIS A 290 7.12 -25.17 -8.31
CA HIS A 290 7.97 -26.22 -7.78
C HIS A 290 9.45 -25.87 -7.87
N GLU A 291 9.90 -25.26 -8.98
CA GLU A 291 11.27 -24.77 -9.11
C GLU A 291 11.58 -23.72 -8.04
N LYS A 292 10.67 -22.77 -7.81
CA LYS A 292 10.82 -21.80 -6.73
C LYS A 292 10.93 -22.48 -5.37
N TYR A 293 10.06 -23.45 -5.08
CA TYR A 293 10.13 -24.22 -3.84
C TYR A 293 11.46 -24.97 -3.67
N ILE A 294 11.98 -25.60 -4.73
CA ILE A 294 13.29 -26.23 -4.74
C ILE A 294 14.37 -25.20 -4.38
N MET A 295 14.35 -24.04 -5.03
CA MET A 295 15.34 -22.97 -4.80
C MET A 295 15.28 -22.43 -3.37
N ASP A 296 14.08 -22.14 -2.86
CA ASP A 296 13.87 -21.67 -1.48
C ASP A 296 14.35 -22.72 -0.46
N THR A 297 14.14 -24.01 -0.74
CA THR A 297 14.62 -25.13 0.10
C THR A 297 16.14 -25.24 0.09
N LEU A 298 16.78 -25.05 -1.07
CA LEU A 298 18.24 -25.05 -1.20
C LEU A 298 18.86 -23.85 -0.50
N GLN A 299 18.25 -22.67 -0.63
CA GLN A 299 18.71 -21.43 0.02
C GLN A 299 18.58 -21.48 1.55
N SER A 300 17.54 -22.14 2.07
CA SER A 300 17.39 -22.34 3.52
C SER A 300 18.38 -23.35 4.11
N HIS A 301 18.96 -24.25 3.29
CA HIS A 301 19.89 -25.28 3.73
C HIS A 301 21.18 -25.32 2.89
N PRO A 302 21.97 -24.23 2.85
CA PRO A 302 23.10 -24.10 1.92
C PRO A 302 24.22 -25.12 2.20
N ALA A 303 24.52 -25.39 3.47
CA ALA A 303 25.55 -26.34 3.87
C ALA A 303 25.20 -27.79 3.47
N GLN A 304 23.92 -28.16 3.54
CA GLN A 304 23.44 -29.51 3.21
C GLN A 304 23.23 -29.69 1.70
N ALA A 305 22.86 -28.61 1.00
CA ALA A 305 22.70 -28.60 -0.44
C ALA A 305 24.01 -28.90 -1.17
N ALA A 306 25.15 -28.43 -0.63
CA ALA A 306 26.48 -28.58 -1.23
C ALA A 306 26.48 -28.30 -2.74
N LEU A 307 25.74 -27.25 -3.14
CA LEU A 307 25.73 -26.75 -4.50
C LEU A 307 27.10 -26.11 -4.73
N GLY A 308 28.01 -26.83 -5.36
CA GLY A 308 29.27 -26.25 -5.85
C GLY A 308 29.00 -25.18 -6.93
N GLY A 309 30.03 -24.80 -7.70
CA GLY A 309 29.89 -23.81 -8.79
C GLY A 309 29.05 -24.24 -10.00
N ALA A 310 28.41 -25.41 -9.98
CA ALA A 310 27.64 -25.94 -11.12
C ALA A 310 26.18 -25.44 -11.08
N VAL A 311 25.80 -24.63 -12.08
CA VAL A 311 24.49 -23.95 -12.15
C VAL A 311 23.36 -24.75 -12.85
N GLY A 312 23.61 -26.01 -13.24
CA GLY A 312 22.65 -26.80 -14.03
C GLY A 312 21.43 -27.32 -13.26
N ASN A 313 20.28 -27.45 -13.94
CA ASN A 313 19.01 -27.92 -13.35
C ASN A 313 19.13 -29.30 -12.67
N LEU A 314 19.84 -30.24 -13.30
CA LEU A 314 20.06 -31.57 -12.72
C LEU A 314 20.82 -31.52 -11.39
N HIS A 315 21.80 -30.61 -11.28
CA HIS A 315 22.56 -30.43 -10.05
C HIS A 315 21.70 -29.84 -8.93
N ARG A 316 20.82 -28.89 -9.27
CA ARG A 316 19.81 -28.33 -8.34
C ARG A 316 18.87 -29.40 -7.81
N VAL A 317 18.32 -30.25 -8.68
CA VAL A 317 17.43 -31.35 -8.25
C VAL A 317 18.18 -32.38 -7.39
N ARG A 318 19.41 -32.74 -7.76
CA ARG A 318 20.23 -33.67 -6.94
C ARG A 318 20.56 -33.10 -5.57
N ALA A 319 20.84 -31.82 -5.47
CA ALA A 319 21.07 -31.16 -4.18
C ALA A 319 19.79 -31.08 -3.35
N PHE A 320 18.66 -30.80 -4.00
CA PHE A 320 17.37 -30.78 -3.33
C PHE A 320 17.01 -32.15 -2.75
N LEU A 321 17.21 -33.22 -3.52
CA LEU A 321 17.02 -34.59 -3.02
C LEU A 321 17.93 -34.91 -1.83
N ARG A 322 19.19 -34.46 -1.84
CA ARG A 322 20.10 -34.62 -0.70
C ARG A 322 19.56 -33.93 0.56
N VAL A 323 19.14 -32.67 0.44
CA VAL A 323 18.53 -31.92 1.55
C VAL A 323 17.25 -32.59 2.03
N CYS A 324 16.35 -32.99 1.13
CA CYS A 324 15.10 -33.65 1.50
C CYS A 324 15.34 -34.98 2.22
N LEU A 325 16.21 -35.85 1.71
CA LEU A 325 16.51 -37.13 2.34
C LEU A 325 17.10 -36.96 3.73
N LEU A 326 17.99 -35.99 3.93
CA LEU A 326 18.54 -35.66 5.25
C LEU A 326 17.47 -35.11 6.19
N LEU A 327 16.59 -34.23 5.72
CA LEU A 327 15.48 -33.70 6.51
C LEU A 327 14.46 -34.78 6.91
N PHE A 328 14.16 -35.73 6.03
CA PHE A 328 13.28 -36.86 6.35
C PHE A 328 13.93 -37.83 7.33
N GLY A 329 15.23 -38.12 7.18
CA GLY A 329 15.99 -38.92 8.14
C GLY A 329 16.07 -38.27 9.51
N LEU A 330 16.37 -36.97 9.58
CA LEU A 330 16.38 -36.19 10.82
C LEU A 330 14.99 -36.12 11.47
N LYS A 331 13.91 -35.98 10.70
CA LYS A 331 12.54 -36.00 11.25
C LYS A 331 12.19 -37.35 11.88
N LEU A 332 12.59 -38.47 11.26
CA LEU A 332 12.40 -39.81 11.83
C LEU A 332 13.20 -40.00 13.12
N ILE A 333 14.45 -39.54 13.16
CA ILE A 333 15.30 -39.61 14.35
C ILE A 333 14.74 -38.73 15.47
N VAL A 334 14.36 -37.49 15.18
CA VAL A 334 13.75 -36.57 16.17
C VAL A 334 12.42 -37.11 16.68
N GLN A 335 11.60 -37.71 15.82
CA GLN A 335 10.33 -38.32 16.22
C GLN A 335 10.57 -39.55 17.11
N GLN A 336 11.55 -40.40 16.80
CA GLN A 336 11.94 -41.52 17.66
C GLN A 336 12.50 -41.05 19.02
N PHE A 337 13.38 -40.04 19.03
CA PHE A 337 13.92 -39.47 20.27
C PHE A 337 12.82 -38.82 21.13
N THR A 338 11.86 -38.14 20.50
CA THR A 338 10.73 -37.52 21.22
C THR A 338 9.85 -38.59 21.87
N VAL A 339 9.50 -39.65 21.14
CA VAL A 339 8.71 -40.78 21.67
C VAL A 339 9.47 -41.52 22.79
N HIS A 340 10.78 -41.71 22.63
CA HIS A 340 11.60 -42.35 23.67
C HIS A 340 11.70 -41.49 24.93
N THR A 341 11.84 -40.17 24.78
CA THR A 341 11.90 -39.23 25.92
C THR A 341 10.57 -39.14 26.66
N THR A 342 9.44 -39.13 25.96
CA THR A 342 8.11 -39.14 26.61
C THR A 342 7.84 -40.46 27.33
N MET A 343 8.24 -41.60 26.75
CA MET A 343 8.14 -42.92 27.39
C MET A 343 8.98 -43.01 28.67
N ILE A 344 10.22 -42.51 28.66
CA ILE A 344 11.07 -42.46 29.86
C ILE A 344 10.45 -41.58 30.94
N ASN A 345 9.97 -40.39 30.59
CA ASN A 345 9.33 -39.48 31.54
C ASN A 345 8.06 -40.09 32.16
N MET A 346 7.28 -40.83 31.36
CA MET A 346 6.07 -41.52 31.82
C MET A 346 6.42 -42.71 32.75
N ALA A 347 7.49 -43.46 32.45
CA ALA A 347 7.99 -44.53 33.32
C ALA A 347 8.54 -43.98 34.65
N MET A 348 9.28 -42.87 34.62
CA MET A 348 9.76 -42.20 35.84
C MET A 348 8.61 -41.65 36.70
N MET A 349 7.55 -41.12 36.08
CA MET A 349 6.32 -40.70 36.79
C MET A 349 5.64 -41.90 37.47
N GLN A 350 5.48 -43.03 36.79
CA GLN A 350 4.88 -44.23 37.40
C GLN A 350 5.74 -44.83 38.52
N GLY A 351 7.07 -44.79 38.40
CA GLY A 351 7.99 -45.19 39.46
C GLY A 351 7.86 -44.31 40.72
N LYS A 352 7.74 -42.99 40.54
CA LYS A 352 7.50 -42.04 41.64
C LYS A 352 6.13 -42.23 42.32
N ILE A 353 5.10 -42.59 41.56
CA ILE A 353 3.78 -42.89 42.10
C ILE A 353 3.80 -44.20 42.91
N ARG A 354 4.46 -45.26 42.39
CA ARG A 354 4.59 -46.54 43.10
C ARG A 354 5.43 -46.44 44.38
N GLN A 355 6.50 -45.64 44.40
CA GLN A 355 7.27 -45.40 45.63
C GLN A 355 6.47 -44.63 46.69
N LYS A 356 5.59 -43.71 46.29
CA LYS A 356 4.70 -43.00 47.24
C LYS A 356 3.60 -43.90 47.82
N THR A 357 3.14 -44.92 47.10
CA THR A 357 2.10 -45.84 47.59
C THR A 357 2.62 -46.98 48.48
N CYS A 358 3.92 -47.28 48.48
CA CYS A 358 4.53 -48.29 49.35
C CYS A 358 5.12 -47.73 50.65
N SER A 359 4.98 -46.43 50.90
CA SER A 359 5.54 -45.74 52.08
C SER A 359 4.46 -45.29 53.08
N VAL A 360 3.27 -45.88 53.00
CA VAL A 360 2.15 -45.81 53.96
C VAL A 360 1.86 -47.24 54.37
#